data_AF-A0A1W9VL89-F1
#
_entry.id   AF-A0A1W9VL89-F1
#
_cell.length_a   1.000
_cell.length_b   1.000
_cell.length_c   1.000
_cell.angle_alpha   90.00
_cell.angle_beta   90.00
_cell.angle_gamma   90.00
#
_symmetry.space_group_name_H-M   'P 1'
#
loop_
_entity.id
_entity.type
_entity.pdbx_description
1 polymer ?
#
loop_
_entity_poly.entity_id
_entity_poly.type
_entity_poly.pdbx_seq_one_letter_code
_entity_poly.pdbx_strand_id
1 'polypeptide(L)'
;MKSTDLARKDRDLRKARKKEDVLARKMEKGSKTVGDYINELSGLFFHDGTKIYNIDMSEEILDLLEEMKIEIEEKNWMNVIRKAVKKSGVKEKDSAIQQLKDMGEIE
;
A
#
# COMPACT_ATOMS: atom_id res chain seq x y z
N MET A 1 1.87 -34.34 11.72
CA MET A 1 2.38 -33.36 10.74
C MET A 1 3.04 -32.24 11.50
N LYS A 2 4.29 -31.88 11.16
CA LYS A 2 5.04 -30.86 11.92
C LYS A 2 4.32 -29.51 11.73
N SER A 3 4.01 -28.85 12.84
CA SER A 3 3.26 -27.59 12.93
C SER A 3 3.79 -26.47 12.01
N THR A 4 5.02 -26.59 11.54
CA THR A 4 5.72 -25.67 10.64
C THR A 4 5.24 -25.75 9.18
N ASP A 5 4.82 -26.93 8.70
CA ASP A 5 4.37 -27.10 7.30
C ASP A 5 2.96 -26.54 7.09
N LEU A 6 2.14 -26.57 8.14
CA LEU A 6 0.79 -25.99 8.15
C LEU A 6 0.85 -24.45 8.11
N ALA A 7 1.71 -23.84 8.93
CA ALA A 7 1.87 -22.38 8.95
C ALA A 7 2.44 -21.82 7.63
N ARG A 8 3.35 -22.55 6.97
CA ARG A 8 3.83 -22.20 5.61
C ARG A 8 2.70 -22.24 4.60
N LYS A 9 1.93 -23.34 4.58
CA LYS A 9 0.78 -23.49 3.68
C LYS A 9 -0.25 -22.40 3.87
N ASP A 10 -0.57 -22.02 5.11
CA ASP A 10 -1.54 -20.96 5.37
C ASP A 10 -1.06 -19.59 4.87
N ARG A 11 0.22 -19.27 5.06
CA ARG A 11 0.78 -18.01 4.55
C ARG A 11 0.79 -17.99 3.02
N ASP A 12 1.17 -19.09 2.39
CA ASP A 12 1.20 -19.19 0.94
C ASP A 12 -0.21 -19.17 0.35
N LEU A 13 -1.20 -19.78 1.03
CA LEU A 13 -2.62 -19.69 0.68
C LEU A 13 -3.17 -18.26 0.80
N ARG A 14 -2.81 -17.52 1.85
CA ARG A 14 -3.21 -16.11 1.99
C ARG A 14 -2.63 -15.24 0.87
N LYS A 15 -1.36 -15.44 0.53
CA LYS A 15 -0.71 -14.73 -0.58
C LYS A 15 -1.34 -15.08 -1.93
N ALA A 16 -1.65 -16.36 -2.16
CA ALA A 16 -2.29 -16.82 -3.40
C ALA A 16 -3.70 -16.25 -3.56
N ARG A 17 -4.53 -16.30 -2.51
CA ARG A 17 -5.88 -15.73 -2.51
C ARG A 17 -5.86 -14.23 -2.76
N LYS A 18 -4.98 -13.49 -2.07
CA LYS A 18 -4.85 -12.04 -2.26
C LYS A 18 -4.44 -11.71 -3.70
N LYS A 19 -3.57 -12.51 -4.31
CA LYS A 19 -3.19 -12.37 -5.71
C LYS A 19 -4.35 -12.63 -6.68
N GLU A 20 -5.16 -13.66 -6.41
CA GLU A 20 -6.38 -13.96 -7.19
C GLU A 20 -7.41 -12.83 -7.08
N ASP A 21 -7.65 -12.30 -5.87
CA ASP A 21 -8.59 -11.20 -5.64
C ASP A 21 -8.15 -9.91 -6.36
N VAL A 22 -6.84 -9.61 -6.34
CA VAL A 22 -6.28 -8.47 -7.09
C VAL A 22 -6.47 -8.67 -8.60
N LEU A 23 -6.21 -9.87 -9.12
CA LEU A 23 -6.40 -10.18 -10.54
C LEU A 23 -7.88 -10.11 -10.97
N ALA A 24 -8.80 -10.56 -10.11
CA ALA A 24 -10.24 -10.47 -10.37
C ALA A 24 -10.69 -8.99 -10.44
N ARG A 25 -10.23 -8.15 -9.50
CA ARG A 25 -10.51 -6.70 -9.52
C ARG A 25 -9.95 -6.01 -10.76
N LYS A 26 -8.75 -6.41 -11.19
CA LYS A 26 -8.11 -5.88 -12.42
C LYS A 26 -8.93 -6.17 -13.67
N MET A 27 -9.62 -7.31 -13.72
CA MET A 27 -10.54 -7.65 -14.82
C MET A 27 -11.84 -6.82 -14.78
N GLU A 28 -12.35 -6.45 -13.60
CA GLU A 28 -13.57 -5.66 -13.47
C GLU A 28 -13.39 -4.14 -13.61
N LYS A 29 -12.28 -3.57 -13.10
CA LYS A 29 -12.08 -2.11 -13.02
C LYS A 29 -10.98 -1.55 -13.94
N GLY A 30 -10.31 -2.39 -14.73
CA GLY A 30 -9.11 -1.99 -15.46
C GLY A 30 -7.90 -1.82 -14.52
N SER A 31 -6.69 -1.83 -15.08
CA SER A 31 -5.46 -1.66 -14.30
C SER A 31 -5.36 -0.24 -13.73
N LYS A 32 -5.14 -0.11 -12.43
CA LYS A 32 -4.88 1.21 -11.81
C LYS A 32 -3.55 1.76 -12.33
N THR A 33 -3.56 3.05 -12.69
CA THR A 33 -2.34 3.77 -13.07
C THR A 33 -1.60 4.25 -11.83
N VAL A 34 -0.33 4.65 -12.00
CA VAL A 34 0.45 5.34 -10.95
C VAL A 34 -0.30 6.56 -10.39
N GLY A 35 -1.04 7.28 -11.24
CA GLY A 35 -1.84 8.43 -10.82
C GLY A 35 -3.01 8.05 -9.93
N ASP A 36 -3.64 6.91 -10.19
CA ASP A 36 -4.77 6.41 -9.40
C ASP A 36 -4.33 6.02 -8.00
N TYR A 37 -3.21 5.29 -7.87
CA TYR A 37 -2.61 4.97 -6.57
C TYR A 37 -2.23 6.22 -5.77
N ILE A 38 -1.72 7.27 -6.42
CA ILE A 38 -1.43 8.55 -5.75
C ILE A 38 -2.71 9.18 -5.19
N ASN A 39 -3.78 9.20 -5.99
CA ASN A 39 -5.04 9.80 -5.59
C ASN A 39 -5.70 9.03 -4.45
N GLU A 40 -5.78 7.71 -4.59
CA GLU A 40 -6.38 6.82 -3.60
C GLU A 40 -5.61 6.87 -2.28
N LEU A 41 -4.27 6.73 -2.32
CA LEU A 41 -3.44 6.79 -1.12
C LEU A 41 -3.55 8.16 -0.43
N SER A 42 -3.58 9.26 -1.20
CA SER A 42 -3.78 10.59 -0.62
C SER A 42 -5.16 10.77 0.02
N GLY A 43 -6.18 10.09 -0.50
CA GLY A 43 -7.55 10.15 0.03
C GLY A 43 -7.75 9.37 1.32
N LEU A 44 -6.90 8.38 1.60
CA LEU A 44 -6.94 7.58 2.83
C LEU A 44 -6.29 8.29 4.02
N PHE A 45 -5.58 9.40 3.83
CA PHE A 45 -4.85 10.04 4.91
C PHE A 45 -5.76 10.84 5.83
N PHE A 46 -5.73 10.49 7.12
CA PHE A 46 -6.34 11.28 8.19
C PHE A 46 -5.30 12.23 8.79
N HIS A 47 -5.42 13.53 8.51
CA HIS A 47 -4.42 14.53 8.89
C HIS A 47 -5.03 15.89 9.25
N ASP A 48 -4.28 16.68 10.01
CA ASP A 48 -4.62 18.06 10.41
C ASP A 48 -3.87 19.13 9.57
N GLY A 49 -3.08 18.69 8.58
CA GLY A 49 -2.19 19.56 7.80
C GLY A 49 -0.78 19.70 8.41
N THR A 50 -0.56 19.14 9.59
CA THR A 50 0.77 19.00 10.19
C THR A 50 1.26 17.56 10.01
N LYS A 51 0.47 16.57 10.43
CA LYS A 51 0.84 15.15 10.47
C LYS A 51 -0.30 14.24 10.00
N ILE A 52 0.04 13.08 9.44
CA ILE A 52 -0.90 11.99 9.13
C ILE A 52 -0.93 11.02 10.33
N TYR A 53 -2.12 10.74 10.87
CA TYR A 53 -2.27 10.01 12.13
C TYR A 53 -2.58 8.52 11.96
N ASN A 54 -3.05 8.11 10.79
CA ASN A 54 -3.57 6.76 10.57
C ASN A 54 -2.60 5.84 9.81
N ILE A 55 -1.37 6.25 9.50
CA ILE A 55 -0.43 5.44 8.72
C ILE A 55 -0.25 4.06 9.39
N ASP A 56 0.18 4.02 10.64
CA ASP A 56 0.55 2.75 11.31
C ASP A 56 -0.65 1.87 11.70
N MET A 57 -1.88 2.37 11.59
CA MET A 57 -3.08 1.69 12.08
C MET A 57 -4.11 1.39 10.97
N SER A 58 -3.90 1.91 9.76
CA SER A 58 -4.87 1.78 8.68
C SER A 58 -4.60 0.54 7.83
N GLU A 59 -5.42 -0.50 8.01
CA GLU A 59 -5.41 -1.69 7.15
C GLU A 59 -5.63 -1.32 5.67
N GLU A 60 -6.44 -0.29 5.39
CA GLU A 60 -6.70 0.20 4.03
C GLU A 60 -5.44 0.76 3.36
N ILE A 61 -4.60 1.48 4.12
CA ILE A 61 -3.32 1.99 3.60
C ILE A 61 -2.37 0.82 3.30
N LEU A 62 -2.29 -0.17 4.20
CA LEU A 62 -1.46 -1.35 4.00
C LEU A 62 -1.87 -2.13 2.75
N ASP A 63 -3.17 -2.38 2.62
CA ASP A 63 -3.74 -3.12 1.50
C ASP A 63 -3.47 -2.41 0.17
N LEU A 64 -3.60 -1.09 0.12
CA LEU A 64 -3.31 -0.31 -1.08
C LEU A 64 -1.82 -0.34 -1.44
N LEU A 65 -0.92 -0.29 -0.46
CA LEU A 65 0.52 -0.41 -0.67
C LEU A 65 0.89 -1.81 -1.20
N GLU A 66 0.29 -2.88 -0.66
CA GLU A 66 0.51 -4.24 -1.16
C GLU A 66 -0.05 -4.44 -2.57
N GLU A 67 -1.24 -3.90 -2.86
CA GLU A 67 -1.85 -3.93 -4.21
C GLU A 67 -0.93 -3.22 -5.22
N MET A 68 -0.44 -2.02 -4.87
CA MET A 68 0.51 -1.27 -5.67
C MET A 68 1.77 -2.08 -5.99
N LYS A 69 2.33 -2.80 -5.02
CA LYS A 69 3.53 -3.65 -5.23
C LYS A 69 3.31 -4.77 -6.24
N ILE A 70 2.07 -5.24 -6.40
CA ILE A 70 1.71 -6.30 -7.35
C ILE A 70 1.46 -5.72 -8.75
N GLU A 71 0.89 -4.52 -8.83
CA GLU A 71 0.41 -3.96 -10.10
C GLU A 71 1.40 -3.07 -10.84
N ILE A 72 2.26 -2.33 -10.13
CA ILE A 72 3.19 -1.38 -10.74
C ILE A 72 4.65 -1.71 -10.43
N GLU A 73 5.54 -1.30 -11.35
CA GLU A 73 6.99 -1.51 -11.21
C GLU A 73 7.56 -0.81 -9.96
N GLU A 74 8.54 -1.46 -9.32
CA GLU A 74 9.21 -1.02 -8.08
C GLU A 74 9.76 0.40 -8.13
N LYS A 75 10.33 0.80 -9.28
CA LYS A 75 10.84 2.16 -9.50
C LYS A 75 9.78 3.26 -9.27
N ASN A 76 8.49 2.91 -9.33
CA ASN A 76 7.38 3.84 -9.16
C ASN A 76 6.82 3.87 -7.73
N TRP A 77 7.14 2.92 -6.85
CA TRP A 77 6.55 2.85 -5.51
C TRP A 77 6.87 4.10 -4.68
N MET A 78 8.15 4.48 -4.61
CA MET A 78 8.56 5.70 -3.91
C MET A 78 8.01 6.97 -4.56
N ASN A 79 7.79 6.97 -5.87
CA ASN A 79 7.17 8.09 -6.57
C ASN A 79 5.70 8.26 -6.14
N VAL A 80 4.96 7.16 -6.00
CA VAL A 80 3.58 7.17 -5.50
C VAL A 80 3.54 7.73 -4.07
N ILE A 81 4.33 7.18 -3.15
CA ILE A 81 4.37 7.60 -1.74
C ILE A 81 4.68 9.10 -1.64
N ARG A 82 5.78 9.55 -2.28
CA ARG A 82 6.19 10.97 -2.23
C ARG A 82 5.12 11.89 -2.79
N LYS A 83 4.47 11.52 -3.90
CA LYS A 83 3.42 12.35 -4.52
C LYS A 83 2.14 12.34 -3.70
N ALA A 84 1.75 11.22 -3.10
CA ALA A 84 0.58 11.14 -2.22
C ALA A 84 0.78 12.02 -0.97
N VAL A 85 1.92 11.91 -0.29
CA VAL A 85 2.25 12.75 0.88
C VAL A 85 2.37 14.22 0.49
N LYS A 86 2.93 14.54 -0.68
CA LYS A 86 2.95 15.92 -1.18
C LYS A 86 1.53 16.46 -1.40
N LYS A 87 0.62 15.62 -1.89
CA LYS A 87 -0.76 15.98 -2.20
C LYS A 87 -1.62 16.23 -0.96
N SER A 88 -1.36 15.53 0.16
CA SER A 88 -2.05 15.78 1.43
C SER A 88 -1.72 17.14 2.05
N GLY A 89 -0.60 17.75 1.66
CA GLY A 89 -0.23 19.10 2.11
C GLY A 89 0.30 19.15 3.54
N VAL A 90 0.57 18.00 4.17
CA VAL A 90 1.16 17.95 5.51
C VAL A 90 2.53 18.60 5.57
N LYS A 91 2.87 19.20 6.72
CA LYS A 91 4.20 19.79 6.95
C LYS A 91 5.26 18.73 7.20
N GLU A 92 4.93 17.70 7.98
CA GLU A 92 5.85 16.61 8.36
C GLU A 92 5.98 15.55 7.25
N LYS A 93 6.34 15.97 6.04
CA LYS A 93 6.38 15.11 4.86
C LYS A 93 7.39 13.97 5.01
N ASP A 94 8.58 14.27 5.50
CA ASP A 94 9.66 13.28 5.59
C ASP A 94 9.31 12.18 6.60
N SER A 95 8.70 12.56 7.73
CA SER A 95 8.20 11.58 8.71
C SER A 95 7.11 10.69 8.12
N ALA A 96 6.15 11.27 7.40
CA ALA A 96 5.07 10.50 6.78
C ALA A 96 5.58 9.57 5.67
N ILE A 97 6.55 10.02 4.86
CA ILE A 97 7.17 9.18 3.84
C ILE A 97 7.91 8.02 4.48
N GLN A 98 8.66 8.26 5.56
CA GLN A 98 9.38 7.20 6.27
C GLN A 98 8.42 6.16 6.85
N GLN A 99 7.35 6.59 7.51
CA GLN A 99 6.34 5.67 8.06
C GLN A 99 5.68 4.80 6.98
N LEU A 100 5.28 5.41 5.86
CA LEU A 100 4.69 4.66 4.74
C LEU A 100 5.69 3.69 4.09
N LYS A 101 6.96 4.09 4.03
CA LYS A 101 8.05 3.25 3.53
C LYS A 101 8.24 2.03 4.42
N ASP A 102 8.31 2.25 5.73
CA ASP A 102 8.50 1.19 6.72
C ASP A 102 7.29 0.25 6.74
N MET A 103 6.08 0.81 6.70
CA MET A 103 4.82 0.05 6.65
C MET A 103 4.70 -0.82 5.39
N GLY A 104 5.08 -0.28 4.23
CA GLY A 104 4.98 -0.99 2.95
C GLY A 104 6.15 -1.93 2.67
N GLU A 105 7.17 -1.98 3.53
CA GLU A 105 8.45 -2.66 3.28
C GLU A 105 9.01 -2.29 1.89
N ILE A 106 9.13 -0.99 1.62
CA ILE A 106 9.60 -0.43 0.34
C ILE A 106 11.02 0.12 0.56
N GLU A 107 11.96 -0.16 -0.35
CA GLU A 107 13.36 0.33 -0.25
C GLU A 107 13.60 1.69 -0.92
#